data_AF-A0A1V6TLH7-F1
#
_entry.id   AF-A0A1V6TLH7-F1
#
_cell.length_a   1.000
_cell.length_b   1.000
_cell.length_c   1.000
_cell.angle_alpha   90.00
_cell.angle_beta   90.00
_cell.angle_gamma   90.00
#
_symmetry.space_group_name_H-M   'P 1'
#
loop_
_entity.id
_entity.type
_entity.pdbx_description
1 polymer ?
#
loop_
_entity_poly.entity_id
_entity_poly.type
_entity_poly.pdbx_seq_one_letter_code
_entity_poly.pdbx_strand_id
1 'polypeptide(L)'
;MGGNSINLQPVDSAQSLASTFSPIHEVIFVAIVCMGQFMTQTNIGVCLSPLDIVGDSFDVDDPGILSWFMAGYSLTVGTFILVSGRCGDLFGYRRMFIIGFCWIALWSLVAGLSVYSNYILFISARVFQGIGGALLMPNALALLGATYQPGKKKNMIFAIFGAASPNSALLGSVFGAIFSQLAWWPWTYWTQAIVALCCAALGLLVIPSIHHDTLFDKSFLGLLKALDALGGACGIGGLVLVNIAWNQAPILGWSEPYVYVLLIIGILSIAAFFHVEFRVAEHPLIPFHAFSRDVLVVLG
;
A
#
# COMPACT_ATOMS: atom_id res chain seq x y z
N MET A 1 5.14 16.65 -59.26
CA MET A 1 5.46 16.68 -57.82
C MET A 1 4.15 16.78 -57.04
N GLY A 2 3.45 15.64 -56.90
CA GLY A 2 2.21 15.55 -56.12
C GLY A 2 2.56 15.08 -54.72
N GLY A 3 2.57 16.00 -53.76
CA GLY A 3 2.78 15.66 -52.36
C GLY A 3 1.54 14.98 -51.81
N ASN A 4 1.63 13.67 -51.58
CA ASN A 4 0.67 12.95 -50.75
C ASN A 4 0.77 13.49 -49.32
N SER A 5 -0.15 14.39 -48.96
CA SER A 5 -0.42 14.75 -47.58
C SER A 5 -0.94 13.49 -46.87
N ILE A 6 -0.05 12.87 -46.08
CA ILE A 6 -0.40 11.78 -45.17
C ILE A 6 -1.44 12.35 -44.21
N ASN A 7 -2.69 11.97 -44.44
CA ASN A 7 -3.84 12.33 -43.63
C ASN A 7 -3.73 11.54 -42.32
N LEU A 8 -3.00 12.10 -41.34
CA LEU A 8 -2.97 11.61 -39.98
C LEU A 8 -4.32 11.95 -39.34
N GLN A 9 -5.36 11.19 -39.67
CA GLN A 9 -6.54 11.17 -38.83
C GLN A 9 -6.07 10.74 -37.43
N PRO A 10 -6.33 11.53 -36.38
CA PRO A 10 -6.07 11.08 -35.03
C PRO A 10 -6.93 9.84 -34.84
N VAL A 11 -6.28 8.70 -34.60
CA VAL A 11 -6.99 7.44 -34.40
C VAL A 11 -8.02 7.66 -33.29
N ASP A 12 -9.29 7.43 -33.58
CA ASP A 12 -10.43 7.49 -32.63
C ASP A 12 -10.29 6.47 -31.46
N SER A 13 -9.12 5.88 -31.27
CA SER A 13 -8.78 4.90 -30.23
C SER A 13 -8.51 5.51 -28.84
N ALA A 14 -8.64 6.82 -28.69
CA ALA A 14 -8.36 7.53 -27.43
C ALA A 14 -9.62 8.01 -26.69
N GLN A 15 -10.74 7.29 -26.78
CA GLN A 15 -11.83 7.50 -25.81
C GLN A 15 -11.36 7.01 -24.44
N SER A 16 -11.19 7.92 -23.48
CA SER A 16 -10.93 7.57 -22.08
C SER A 16 -12.00 6.58 -21.63
N LEU A 17 -11.62 5.47 -20.99
CA LEU A 17 -12.58 4.52 -20.39
C LEU A 17 -13.58 5.23 -19.45
N ALA A 18 -13.18 6.38 -18.89
CA ALA A 18 -14.06 7.26 -18.12
C ALA A 18 -15.27 7.78 -18.92
N SER A 19 -15.13 8.01 -20.23
CA SER A 19 -16.22 8.46 -21.11
C SER A 19 -17.28 7.39 -21.40
N THR A 20 -16.96 6.12 -21.13
CA THR A 20 -17.87 4.99 -21.26
C THR A 20 -18.72 4.78 -20.00
N PHE A 21 -18.32 5.35 -18.85
CA PHE A 21 -19.06 5.17 -17.60
C PHE A 21 -20.30 6.06 -17.52
N SER A 22 -21.37 5.50 -16.95
CA SER A 22 -22.45 6.30 -16.37
C SER A 22 -21.89 7.16 -15.23
N PRO A 23 -22.37 8.41 -15.03
CA PRO A 23 -21.88 9.29 -13.96
C PRO A 23 -21.96 8.65 -12.56
N ILE A 24 -22.93 7.78 -12.32
CA ILE A 24 -23.08 7.04 -11.05
C ILE A 24 -21.96 5.99 -10.89
N HIS A 25 -21.61 5.28 -11.97
CA HIS A 25 -20.50 4.32 -11.96
C HIS A 25 -19.16 5.01 -11.75
N GLU A 26 -18.94 6.18 -12.37
CA GLU A 26 -17.72 6.97 -12.21
C GLU A 26 -17.53 7.40 -10.74
N VAL A 27 -18.60 7.90 -10.09
CA VAL A 27 -18.56 8.30 -8.68
C VAL A 27 -18.27 7.11 -7.77
N ILE A 28 -18.94 5.96 -7.97
CA ILE A 28 -18.71 4.77 -7.15
C ILE A 28 -17.28 4.24 -7.35
N PHE A 29 -16.77 4.24 -8.58
CA PHE A 29 -15.40 3.84 -8.87
C PHE A 29 -14.38 4.70 -8.12
N VAL A 30 -14.50 6.03 -8.22
CA VAL A 30 -13.62 6.96 -7.50
C VAL A 30 -13.75 6.77 -6.00
N ALA A 31 -14.97 6.61 -5.48
CA ALA A 31 -15.21 6.39 -4.06
C ALA A 31 -14.52 5.13 -3.54
N ILE A 32 -14.60 4.00 -4.27
CA ILE A 32 -13.93 2.74 -3.88
C ILE A 32 -12.41 2.91 -3.89
N VAL A 33 -11.85 3.59 -4.91
CA VAL A 33 -10.41 3.80 -4.99
C VAL A 33 -9.91 4.70 -3.87
N CYS A 34 -10.63 5.80 -3.60
CA CYS A 34 -10.39 6.64 -2.43
C CYS A 34 -10.54 5.87 -1.12
N MET A 35 -11.49 4.92 -1.04
CA MET A 35 -11.69 4.07 0.12
C MET A 35 -10.49 3.15 0.37
N GLY A 36 -9.82 2.68 -0.69
CA GLY A 36 -8.57 1.92 -0.55
C GLY A 36 -7.50 2.70 0.20
N GLN A 37 -7.28 3.95 -0.20
CA GLN A 37 -6.34 4.85 0.48
C GLN A 37 -6.81 5.23 1.88
N PHE A 38 -8.11 5.50 2.03
CA PHE A 38 -8.73 5.81 3.31
C PHE A 38 -8.53 4.69 4.31
N MET A 39 -8.73 3.43 3.92
CA MET A 39 -8.55 2.27 4.79
C MET A 39 -7.09 2.06 5.18
N THR A 40 -6.15 2.22 4.25
CA THR A 40 -4.72 2.09 4.55
C THR A 40 -4.28 3.09 5.62
N GLN A 41 -4.74 4.33 5.54
CA GLN A 41 -4.37 5.37 6.50
C GLN A 41 -5.19 5.30 7.81
N THR A 42 -6.46 4.89 7.73
CA THR A 42 -7.31 4.61 8.92
C THR A 42 -6.67 3.58 9.85
N ASN A 43 -6.02 2.55 9.29
CA ASN A 43 -5.34 1.51 10.07
C ASN A 43 -4.30 2.06 11.04
N ILE A 44 -3.63 3.14 10.65
CA ILE A 44 -2.62 3.79 11.48
C ILE A 44 -3.32 4.52 12.64
N GLY A 45 -4.33 5.32 12.32
CA GLY A 45 -5.09 6.10 13.32
C GLY A 45 -5.85 5.25 14.33
N VAL A 46 -6.50 4.17 13.87
CA VAL A 46 -7.26 3.22 14.70
C VAL A 46 -6.40 2.55 15.77
N CYS A 47 -5.12 2.29 15.49
CA CYS A 47 -4.20 1.68 16.45
C CYS A 47 -3.58 2.74 17.39
N LEU A 48 -3.31 3.93 16.86
CA LEU A 48 -2.65 5.00 17.60
C LEU A 48 -3.50 5.54 18.76
N SER A 49 -4.81 5.71 18.56
CA SER A 49 -5.67 6.35 19.55
C SER A 49 -5.96 5.50 20.80
N PRO A 50 -6.26 4.20 20.70
CA PRO A 50 -6.48 3.34 21.85
C PRO A 50 -5.24 2.51 22.22
N LEU A 51 -4.03 2.98 21.88
CA LEU A 51 -2.80 2.20 22.04
C LEU A 51 -2.65 1.68 23.48
N ASP A 52 -2.85 2.55 24.47
CA ASP A 52 -2.74 2.21 25.89
C ASP A 52 -3.84 1.21 26.31
N ILE A 53 -5.08 1.39 25.84
CA ILE A 53 -6.21 0.47 26.13
C ILE A 53 -5.92 -0.93 25.59
N VAL A 54 -5.33 -1.01 24.38
CA VAL A 54 -4.95 -2.30 23.79
C VAL A 54 -3.77 -2.90 24.55
N GLY A 55 -2.78 -2.09 24.96
CA GLY A 55 -1.66 -2.51 25.81
C GLY A 55 -2.10 -3.10 27.15
N ASP A 56 -2.96 -2.37 27.87
CA ASP A 56 -3.56 -2.77 29.14
C ASP A 56 -4.33 -4.10 28.99
N SER A 57 -5.04 -4.29 27.87
CA SER A 57 -5.79 -5.53 27.62
C SER A 57 -4.91 -6.77 27.44
N PHE A 58 -3.62 -6.58 27.14
CA PHE A 58 -2.62 -7.64 27.02
C PHE A 58 -1.63 -7.69 28.19
N ASP A 59 -1.83 -6.87 29.24
CA ASP A 59 -0.90 -6.74 30.38
C ASP A 59 0.52 -6.33 29.93
N VAL A 60 0.60 -5.45 28.92
CA VAL A 60 1.86 -4.96 28.34
C VAL A 60 2.05 -3.48 28.68
N ASP A 61 2.94 -3.20 29.64
CA ASP A 61 3.36 -1.83 30.00
C ASP A 61 4.65 -1.38 29.30
N ASP A 62 5.35 -2.30 28.61
CA ASP A 62 6.65 -2.00 27.99
C ASP A 62 6.48 -1.09 26.75
N PRO A 63 6.98 0.16 26.77
CA PRO A 63 6.79 1.10 25.67
C PRO A 63 7.40 0.62 24.35
N GLY A 64 8.41 -0.25 24.41
CA GLY A 64 9.01 -0.86 23.23
C GLY A 64 8.11 -1.88 22.57
N ILE A 65 7.34 -2.66 23.34
CA ILE A 65 6.35 -3.59 22.78
C ILE A 65 5.13 -2.83 22.23
N LEU A 66 4.68 -1.79 22.93
CA LEU A 66 3.58 -0.93 22.46
C LEU A 66 3.91 -0.24 21.12
N SER A 67 5.14 0.24 20.92
CA SER A 67 5.53 0.87 19.65
C SER A 67 5.45 -0.10 18.46
N TRP A 68 5.64 -1.40 18.68
CA TRP A 68 5.49 -2.43 17.64
C TRP A 68 4.07 -2.59 17.11
N PHE A 69 3.04 -2.21 17.89
CA PHE A 69 1.64 -2.34 17.48
C PHE A 69 1.30 -1.44 16.29
N MET A 70 1.93 -0.26 16.25
CA MET A 70 1.84 0.68 15.14
C MET A 70 2.94 0.42 14.09
N ALA A 71 4.18 0.22 14.55
CA ALA A 71 5.33 0.11 13.67
C ALA A 71 5.27 -1.10 12.75
N GLY A 72 4.79 -2.25 13.23
CA GLY A 72 4.67 -3.47 12.43
C GLY A 72 3.83 -3.27 11.16
N TYR A 73 2.75 -2.48 11.25
CA TYR A 73 1.92 -2.14 10.09
C TYR A 73 2.65 -1.19 9.14
N SER A 74 3.14 -0.06 9.64
CA SER A 74 3.80 0.96 8.79
C SER A 74 5.05 0.41 8.09
N LEU A 75 5.78 -0.47 8.78
CA LEU A 75 6.94 -1.18 8.26
C LEU A 75 6.59 -1.97 7.00
N THR A 76 5.57 -2.84 7.09
CA THR A 76 5.22 -3.71 5.97
C THR A 76 4.55 -2.95 4.84
N VAL A 77 3.76 -1.92 5.16
CA VAL A 77 3.23 -1.01 4.13
C VAL A 77 4.37 -0.40 3.31
N GLY A 78 5.34 0.24 3.97
CA GLY A 78 6.45 0.90 3.26
C GLY A 78 7.36 -0.07 2.52
N THR A 79 7.60 -1.24 3.11
CA THR A 79 8.48 -2.25 2.55
C THR A 79 7.91 -2.94 1.31
N PHE A 80 6.63 -3.29 1.36
CA PHE A 80 5.99 -4.03 0.27
C PHE A 80 5.40 -3.12 -0.81
N ILE A 81 5.44 -1.78 -0.67
CA ILE A 81 4.82 -0.86 -1.63
C ILE A 81 5.40 -0.94 -3.03
N LEU A 82 6.73 -1.12 -3.14
CA LEU A 82 7.41 -1.24 -4.44
C LEU A 82 7.09 -2.56 -5.12
N VAL A 83 7.16 -3.65 -4.34
CA VAL A 83 6.89 -5.01 -4.83
C VAL A 83 5.42 -5.16 -5.25
N SER A 84 4.50 -4.59 -4.48
CA SER A 84 3.07 -4.60 -4.79
C SER A 84 2.70 -3.78 -6.02
N GLY A 85 3.38 -2.66 -6.28
CA GLY A 85 3.23 -1.90 -7.52
C GLY A 85 3.59 -2.76 -8.73
N ARG A 86 4.75 -3.42 -8.68
CA ARG A 86 5.18 -4.33 -9.75
C ARG A 86 4.27 -5.55 -9.93
N CYS A 87 3.80 -6.10 -8.83
CA CYS A 87 2.81 -7.18 -8.82
C CYS A 87 1.50 -6.72 -9.50
N GLY A 88 1.10 -5.47 -9.28
CA GLY A 88 0.00 -4.80 -9.98
C GLY A 88 0.17 -4.74 -11.48
N ASP A 89 1.34 -4.31 -11.94
CA ASP A 89 1.69 -4.23 -13.37
C ASP A 89 1.59 -5.60 -14.07
N LEU A 90 2.03 -6.67 -13.38
CA LEU A 90 2.12 -8.02 -13.94
C LEU A 90 0.79 -8.78 -13.90
N PHE A 91 0.11 -8.77 -12.76
CA PHE A 91 -1.11 -9.57 -12.55
C PHE A 91 -2.41 -8.80 -12.83
N GLY A 92 -2.30 -7.50 -13.03
CA GLY A 92 -3.41 -6.58 -13.27
C GLY A 92 -3.84 -5.86 -12.00
N TYR A 93 -3.92 -4.53 -12.09
CA TYR A 93 -4.24 -3.63 -10.98
C TYR A 93 -5.57 -3.97 -10.30
N ARG A 94 -6.61 -4.32 -11.07
CA ARG A 94 -7.93 -4.71 -10.52
C ARG A 94 -7.84 -5.90 -9.57
N ARG A 95 -7.11 -6.96 -9.97
CA ARG A 95 -6.99 -8.19 -9.16
C ARG A 95 -6.22 -7.92 -7.89
N MET A 96 -5.08 -7.22 -7.99
CA MET A 96 -4.25 -6.91 -6.84
C MET A 96 -4.94 -5.97 -5.86
N PHE A 97 -5.73 -5.02 -6.35
CA PHE A 97 -6.54 -4.14 -5.52
C PHE A 97 -7.62 -4.91 -4.72
N ILE A 98 -8.32 -5.85 -5.36
CA ILE A 98 -9.33 -6.69 -4.68
C ILE A 98 -8.67 -7.65 -3.68
N ILE A 99 -7.54 -8.27 -4.05
CA ILE A 99 -6.76 -9.14 -3.15
C ILE A 99 -6.30 -8.32 -1.93
N GLY A 100 -5.87 -7.08 -2.11
CA GLY A 100 -5.48 -6.17 -1.02
C GLY A 100 -6.62 -5.96 -0.01
N PHE A 101 -7.84 -5.70 -0.48
CA PHE A 101 -9.00 -5.58 0.43
C PHE A 101 -9.34 -6.88 1.14
N CYS A 102 -9.37 -8.01 0.44
CA CYS A 102 -9.61 -9.32 1.06
C CYS A 102 -8.54 -9.66 2.11
N TRP A 103 -7.28 -9.31 1.83
CA TRP A 103 -6.16 -9.52 2.74
C TRP A 103 -6.29 -8.66 4.00
N ILE A 104 -6.59 -7.36 3.85
CA ILE A 104 -6.87 -6.49 4.99
C ILE A 104 -8.05 -7.04 5.78
N ALA A 105 -9.13 -7.48 5.13
CA ALA A 105 -10.28 -8.02 5.84
C ALA A 105 -9.91 -9.23 6.70
N LEU A 106 -9.19 -10.20 6.12
CA LEU A 106 -8.75 -11.40 6.82
C LEU A 106 -7.89 -11.06 8.05
N TRP A 107 -6.87 -10.23 7.88
CA TRP A 107 -5.97 -9.89 8.99
C TRP A 107 -6.60 -8.94 9.99
N SER A 108 -7.58 -8.12 9.59
CA SER A 108 -8.40 -7.34 10.52
C SER A 108 -9.26 -8.25 11.40
N LEU A 109 -9.83 -9.34 10.85
CA LEU A 109 -10.53 -10.35 11.66
C LEU A 109 -9.59 -11.02 12.65
N VAL A 110 -8.40 -11.42 12.20
CA VAL A 110 -7.37 -12.05 13.06
C VAL A 110 -6.91 -11.07 14.15
N ALA A 111 -6.73 -9.78 13.83
CA ALA A 111 -6.38 -8.75 14.80
C ALA A 111 -7.48 -8.52 15.84
N GLY A 112 -8.76 -8.61 15.47
CA GLY A 112 -9.85 -8.56 16.45
C GLY A 112 -9.97 -9.84 17.28
N LEU A 113 -9.57 -11.00 16.74
CA LEU A 113 -9.57 -12.28 17.48
C LEU A 113 -8.37 -12.42 18.43
N SER A 114 -7.34 -11.59 18.30
CA SER A 114 -6.13 -11.68 19.14
C SER A 114 -6.40 -11.42 20.62
N VAL A 115 -7.53 -10.81 20.95
CA VAL A 115 -8.01 -10.60 22.32
C VAL A 115 -8.06 -11.89 23.13
N TYR A 116 -8.39 -13.01 22.49
CA TYR A 116 -8.49 -14.30 23.14
C TYR A 116 -7.15 -15.05 23.21
N SER A 117 -6.07 -14.43 22.73
CA SER A 117 -4.75 -15.05 22.64
C SER A 117 -3.69 -14.17 23.31
N ASN A 118 -2.76 -13.58 22.54
CA ASN A 118 -1.60 -12.85 23.05
C ASN A 118 -1.28 -11.63 22.16
N TYR A 119 -0.53 -10.67 22.73
CA TYR A 119 -0.01 -9.51 22.00
C TYR A 119 0.85 -9.88 20.78
N ILE A 120 1.52 -11.04 20.80
CA ILE A 120 2.31 -11.55 19.65
C ILE A 120 1.42 -11.82 18.43
N LEU A 121 0.23 -12.38 18.66
CA LEU A 121 -0.74 -12.61 17.60
C LEU A 121 -1.25 -11.28 17.04
N PHE A 122 -1.48 -10.29 17.92
CA PHE A 122 -1.85 -8.95 17.50
C PHE A 122 -0.77 -8.29 16.64
N ILE A 123 0.49 -8.26 17.09
CA ILE A 123 1.62 -7.70 16.33
C ILE A 123 1.76 -8.41 14.97
N SER A 124 1.74 -9.75 14.95
CA SER A 124 1.84 -10.50 13.70
C SER A 124 0.68 -10.19 12.75
N ALA A 125 -0.55 -10.11 13.25
CA ALA A 125 -1.69 -9.70 12.45
C ALA A 125 -1.50 -8.30 11.85
N ARG A 126 -0.95 -7.34 12.62
CA ARG A 126 -0.65 -5.98 12.14
C ARG A 126 0.42 -5.95 11.06
N VAL A 127 1.49 -6.74 11.23
CA VAL A 127 2.55 -6.93 10.23
C VAL A 127 1.96 -7.46 8.92
N PHE A 128 1.17 -8.53 8.98
CA PHE A 128 0.55 -9.07 7.78
C PHE A 128 -0.52 -8.15 7.18
N GLN A 129 -1.26 -7.41 7.99
CA GLN A 129 -2.27 -6.45 7.52
C GLN A 129 -1.66 -5.33 6.68
N GLY A 130 -0.43 -4.90 7.00
CA GLY A 130 0.26 -3.86 6.22
C GLY A 130 0.63 -4.30 4.80
N ILE A 131 0.80 -5.60 4.53
CA ILE A 131 0.95 -6.13 3.16
C ILE A 131 -0.29 -5.77 2.31
N GLY A 132 -1.48 -5.84 2.89
CA GLY A 132 -2.69 -5.46 2.17
C GLY A 132 -2.78 -3.95 1.91
N GLY A 133 -2.29 -3.12 2.85
CA GLY A 133 -2.17 -1.68 2.65
C GLY A 133 -1.19 -1.32 1.54
N ALA A 134 -0.05 -2.03 1.48
CA ALA A 134 0.91 -1.94 0.39
C ALA A 134 0.29 -2.32 -0.96
N LEU A 135 -0.55 -3.37 -1.01
CA LEU A 135 -1.26 -3.73 -2.24
C LEU A 135 -2.26 -2.66 -2.68
N LEU A 136 -2.98 -2.01 -1.77
CA LEU A 136 -4.02 -1.05 -2.17
C LEU A 136 -3.46 0.23 -2.79
N MET A 137 -2.46 0.86 -2.17
CA MET A 137 -2.02 2.22 -2.51
C MET A 137 -1.48 2.39 -3.96
N PRO A 138 -0.49 1.61 -4.43
CA PRO A 138 0.04 1.76 -5.79
C PRO A 138 -0.98 1.28 -6.84
N ASN A 139 -1.74 0.21 -6.54
CA ASN A 139 -2.76 -0.30 -7.46
C ASN A 139 -3.93 0.67 -7.63
N ALA A 140 -4.36 1.34 -6.55
CA ALA A 140 -5.34 2.42 -6.59
C ALA A 140 -4.90 3.55 -7.53
N LEU A 141 -3.66 4.03 -7.35
CA LEU A 141 -3.12 5.12 -8.14
C LEU A 141 -2.97 4.74 -9.61
N ALA A 142 -2.51 3.53 -9.90
CA ALA A 142 -2.41 2.98 -11.25
C ALA A 142 -3.79 2.86 -11.91
N LEU A 143 -4.81 2.42 -11.17
CA LEU A 143 -6.19 2.31 -11.68
C LEU A 143 -6.79 3.67 -12.03
N LEU A 144 -6.57 4.70 -11.19
CA LEU A 144 -6.94 6.09 -11.52
C LEU A 144 -6.16 6.60 -12.73
N GLY A 145 -4.85 6.31 -12.77
CA GLY A 145 -3.94 6.72 -13.83
C GLY A 145 -4.32 6.15 -15.20
N ALA A 146 -4.75 4.89 -15.24
CA ALA A 146 -5.17 4.17 -16.44
C ALA A 146 -6.59 4.54 -16.90
N THR A 147 -7.48 4.88 -15.95
CA THR A 147 -8.87 5.23 -16.27
C THR A 147 -9.01 6.66 -16.82
N TYR A 148 -8.27 7.60 -16.24
CA TYR A 148 -8.37 9.03 -16.58
C TYR A 148 -7.21 9.52 -17.43
N GLN A 149 -7.54 10.17 -18.55
CA GLN A 149 -6.55 10.86 -19.39
C GLN A 149 -6.02 12.14 -18.73
N PRO A 150 -4.80 12.59 -19.10
CA PRO A 150 -4.23 13.85 -18.61
C PRO A 150 -5.17 15.03 -18.84
N GLY A 151 -5.58 15.72 -17.77
CA GLY A 151 -6.51 16.84 -17.85
C GLY A 151 -7.03 17.30 -16.49
N LYS A 152 -7.89 18.34 -16.47
CA LYS A 152 -8.44 18.93 -15.24
C LYS A 152 -9.17 17.92 -14.36
N LYS A 153 -9.93 16.98 -14.98
CA LYS A 153 -10.65 15.93 -14.25
C LYS A 153 -9.71 14.98 -13.51
N LYS A 154 -8.63 14.52 -14.16
CA LYS A 154 -7.62 13.66 -13.52
C LYS A 154 -6.98 14.36 -12.32
N ASN A 155 -6.57 15.62 -12.47
CA ASN A 155 -5.95 16.36 -11.37
C ASN A 155 -6.91 16.53 -10.17
N MET A 156 -8.18 16.80 -10.43
CA MET A 156 -9.19 16.90 -9.37
C MET A 156 -9.41 15.57 -8.64
N ILE A 157 -9.45 14.44 -9.36
CA ILE A 157 -9.61 13.11 -8.75
C ILE A 157 -8.38 12.71 -7.95
N PHE A 158 -7.18 13.00 -8.47
CA PHE A 158 -5.93 12.79 -7.73
C PHE A 158 -5.86 13.69 -6.49
N ALA A 159 -6.37 14.93 -6.56
CA ALA A 159 -6.49 15.81 -5.41
C ALA A 159 -7.45 15.27 -4.35
N ILE A 160 -8.62 14.72 -4.76
CA ILE A 160 -9.56 14.06 -3.84
C ILE A 160 -8.93 12.81 -3.21
N PHE A 161 -8.23 12.01 -4.01
CA PHE A 161 -7.50 10.83 -3.53
C PHE A 161 -6.41 11.20 -2.51
N GLY A 162 -5.62 12.26 -2.78
CA GLY A 162 -4.64 12.80 -1.85
C GLY A 162 -5.29 13.34 -0.58
N ALA A 163 -6.38 14.10 -0.71
CA ALA A 163 -7.13 14.67 0.40
C ALA A 163 -7.78 13.59 1.29
N ALA A 164 -8.12 12.42 0.75
CA ALA A 164 -8.67 11.32 1.56
C ALA A 164 -7.68 10.82 2.64
N SER A 165 -6.37 10.92 2.38
CA SER A 165 -5.32 10.42 3.29
C SER A 165 -5.35 11.10 4.68
N PRO A 166 -5.22 12.43 4.82
CA PRO A 166 -5.25 13.08 6.14
C PRO A 166 -6.63 12.98 6.82
N ASN A 167 -7.72 13.06 6.05
CA ASN A 167 -9.08 12.95 6.59
C ASN A 167 -9.33 11.57 7.23
N SER A 168 -8.79 10.51 6.61
CA SER A 168 -8.95 9.15 7.12
C SER A 168 -8.18 8.89 8.43
N ALA A 169 -7.02 9.51 8.63
CA ALA A 169 -6.26 9.37 9.86
C ALA A 169 -7.04 9.94 11.05
N LEU A 170 -7.60 11.16 10.90
CA LEU A 170 -8.46 11.77 11.92
C LEU A 170 -9.70 10.92 12.19
N LEU A 171 -10.45 10.55 11.14
CA LEU A 171 -11.67 9.77 11.30
C LEU A 171 -11.41 8.39 11.89
N GLY A 172 -10.32 7.74 11.47
CA GLY A 172 -9.88 6.46 12.01
C GLY A 172 -9.48 6.53 13.47
N SER A 173 -8.76 7.57 13.87
CA SER A 173 -8.42 7.83 15.27
C SER A 173 -9.65 8.07 16.15
N VAL A 174 -10.59 8.90 15.70
CA VAL A 174 -11.84 9.14 16.42
C VAL A 174 -12.66 7.86 16.52
N PHE A 175 -12.79 7.11 15.43
CA PHE A 175 -13.51 5.85 15.40
C PHE A 175 -12.86 4.81 16.33
N GLY A 176 -11.54 4.66 16.28
CA GLY A 176 -10.81 3.75 17.18
C GLY A 176 -10.93 4.14 18.65
N ALA A 177 -10.89 5.43 18.98
CA ALA A 177 -11.10 5.91 20.34
C ALA A 177 -12.53 5.62 20.84
N ILE A 178 -13.56 5.91 20.04
CA ILE A 178 -14.96 5.69 20.41
C ILE A 178 -15.22 4.21 20.68
N PHE A 179 -14.80 3.32 19.76
CA PHE A 179 -15.04 1.88 19.94
C PHE A 179 -14.27 1.30 21.12
N SER A 180 -13.07 1.79 21.37
CA SER A 180 -12.25 1.30 22.48
C SER A 180 -12.72 1.80 23.84
N GLN A 181 -13.30 3.01 23.92
CA GLN A 181 -13.80 3.57 25.18
C GLN A 181 -15.24 3.15 25.51
N LEU A 182 -16.14 3.09 24.52
CA LEU A 182 -17.58 2.92 24.76
C LEU A 182 -18.10 1.49 24.54
N ALA A 183 -17.43 0.69 23.72
CA ALA A 183 -17.88 -0.64 23.37
C ALA A 183 -16.86 -1.69 23.80
N TRP A 184 -15.94 -2.02 22.89
CA TRP A 184 -14.84 -2.95 23.08
C TRP A 184 -13.89 -2.77 21.89
N TRP A 185 -12.59 -2.62 22.14
CA TRP A 185 -11.57 -2.36 21.11
C TRP A 185 -11.60 -3.29 19.88
N PRO A 186 -11.95 -4.59 19.97
CA PRO A 186 -11.94 -5.53 18.84
C PRO A 186 -12.96 -5.22 17.76
N TRP A 187 -14.08 -4.58 18.15
CA TRP A 187 -15.10 -4.15 17.20
C TRP A 187 -14.56 -3.17 16.18
N THR A 188 -13.53 -2.40 16.53
CA THR A 188 -12.86 -1.52 15.57
C THR A 188 -12.25 -2.31 14.41
N TYR A 189 -11.62 -3.44 14.71
CA TYR A 189 -11.01 -4.30 13.69
C TYR A 189 -12.05 -5.14 12.93
N TRP A 190 -13.11 -5.61 13.59
CA TRP A 190 -14.19 -6.34 12.92
C TRP A 190 -15.01 -5.46 11.98
N THR A 191 -15.37 -4.25 12.40
CA THR A 191 -16.06 -3.29 11.53
C THR A 191 -15.20 -2.94 10.32
N GLN A 192 -13.90 -2.75 10.53
CA GLN A 192 -12.97 -2.52 9.45
C GLN A 192 -12.88 -3.71 8.48
N ALA A 193 -12.89 -4.94 8.99
CA ALA A 193 -12.94 -6.15 8.15
C ALA A 193 -14.20 -6.20 7.28
N ILE A 194 -15.35 -5.87 7.86
CA ILE A 194 -16.64 -5.80 7.15
C ILE A 194 -16.57 -4.76 6.04
N VAL A 195 -16.08 -3.56 6.34
CA VAL A 195 -15.93 -2.47 5.36
C VAL A 195 -14.98 -2.88 4.23
N ALA A 196 -13.86 -3.54 4.54
CA ALA A 196 -12.93 -4.05 3.53
C ALA A 196 -13.60 -5.08 2.60
N LEU A 197 -14.38 -6.02 3.15
CA LEU A 197 -15.12 -7.00 2.35
C LEU A 197 -16.19 -6.33 1.46
N CYS A 198 -16.93 -5.36 1.99
CA CYS A 198 -17.88 -4.59 1.20
C CYS A 198 -17.17 -3.86 0.05
N CYS A 199 -16.01 -3.26 0.29
CA CYS A 199 -15.21 -2.60 -0.75
C CYS A 199 -14.68 -3.60 -1.78
N ALA A 200 -14.26 -4.80 -1.36
CA ALA A 200 -13.85 -5.87 -2.27
C ALA A 200 -15.00 -6.31 -3.19
N ALA A 201 -16.19 -6.52 -2.62
CA ALA A 201 -17.38 -6.92 -3.37
C ALA A 201 -17.83 -5.83 -4.36
N LEU A 202 -17.87 -4.57 -3.92
CA LEU A 202 -18.19 -3.44 -4.80
C LEU A 202 -17.10 -3.24 -5.87
N GLY A 203 -15.83 -3.42 -5.52
CA GLY A 203 -14.71 -3.34 -6.46
C GLY A 203 -14.79 -4.41 -7.56
N LEU A 204 -15.25 -5.62 -7.22
CA LEU A 204 -15.53 -6.67 -8.20
C LEU A 204 -16.62 -6.26 -9.21
N LEU A 205 -17.67 -5.58 -8.75
CA LEU A 205 -18.80 -5.17 -9.60
C LEU A 205 -18.49 -3.93 -10.45
N VAL A 206 -17.79 -2.94 -9.88
CA VAL A 206 -17.68 -1.59 -10.45
C VAL A 206 -16.41 -1.41 -11.28
N ILE A 207 -15.30 -2.04 -10.89
CA ILE A 207 -14.03 -1.88 -11.61
C ILE A 207 -14.10 -2.75 -12.87
N PRO A 208 -14.12 -2.18 -14.09
CA PRO A 208 -14.10 -2.99 -15.30
C PRO A 208 -12.77 -3.75 -15.38
N SER A 209 -12.83 -4.96 -15.95
CA SER A 209 -11.62 -5.73 -16.20
C SER A 209 -10.84 -5.10 -17.34
N ILE A 210 -9.95 -4.16 -17.01
CA ILE A 210 -8.94 -3.65 -17.93
C ILE A 210 -7.97 -4.83 -18.16
N HIS A 211 -8.21 -5.62 -19.22
CA HIS A 211 -7.27 -6.64 -19.65
C HIS A 211 -6.03 -5.92 -20.15
N HIS A 212 -4.96 -5.94 -19.37
CA HIS A 212 -3.65 -5.88 -19.97
C HIS A 212 -3.38 -7.27 -20.53
N ASP A 213 -3.37 -7.40 -21.85
CA ASP A 213 -2.77 -8.55 -22.54
C ASP A 213 -1.26 -8.49 -22.31
N THR A 214 -0.83 -8.84 -21.10
CA THR A 214 0.59 -9.02 -20.82
C THR A 214 1.00 -10.38 -21.38
N LEU A 215 1.66 -10.31 -22.55
CA LEU A 215 2.41 -11.37 -23.20
C LEU A 215 3.57 -11.82 -22.30
N PHE A 216 3.30 -12.50 -21.18
CA PHE A 216 4.32 -13.16 -20.39
C PHE A 216 4.10 -14.66 -20.40
N ASP A 217 5.21 -15.38 -20.59
CA ASP A 217 5.27 -16.82 -20.47
C ASP A 217 4.91 -17.19 -19.01
N LYS A 218 3.85 -18.01 -18.82
CA LYS A 218 3.29 -18.36 -17.49
C LYS A 218 4.20 -19.29 -16.67
N SER A 219 5.51 -19.21 -16.86
CA SER A 219 6.50 -19.98 -16.11
C SER A 219 6.85 -19.26 -14.80
N PHE A 220 6.85 -20.00 -13.70
CA PHE A 220 7.17 -19.49 -12.35
C PHE A 220 8.54 -18.78 -12.31
N LEU A 221 9.50 -19.26 -13.11
CA LEU A 221 10.82 -18.66 -13.25
C LEU A 221 10.80 -17.30 -13.96
N GLY A 222 9.95 -17.15 -14.99
CA GLY A 222 9.75 -15.87 -15.68
C GLY A 222 9.07 -14.84 -14.79
N LEU A 223 8.13 -15.29 -13.95
CA LEU A 223 7.49 -14.47 -12.93
C LEU A 223 8.47 -14.00 -11.85
N LEU A 224 9.32 -14.89 -11.31
CA LEU A 224 10.37 -14.57 -10.34
C LEU A 224 11.39 -13.57 -10.90
N LYS A 225 11.75 -13.70 -12.19
CA LYS A 225 12.65 -12.79 -12.89
C LYS A 225 11.99 -11.44 -13.19
N ALA A 226 10.69 -11.43 -13.54
CA ALA A 226 9.92 -10.22 -13.81
C ALA A 226 9.53 -9.44 -12.54
N LEU A 227 9.37 -10.13 -11.41
CA LEU A 227 9.16 -9.54 -10.07
C LEU A 227 10.45 -9.04 -9.43
N ASP A 228 11.61 -9.22 -10.06
CA ASP A 228 12.93 -8.99 -9.48
C ASP A 228 13.01 -9.50 -8.02
N ALA A 229 12.70 -10.79 -7.82
CA ALA A 229 12.52 -11.33 -6.48
C ALA A 229 13.78 -11.24 -5.59
N LEU A 230 14.97 -11.19 -6.20
CA LEU A 230 16.24 -10.97 -5.50
C LEU A 230 16.39 -9.51 -5.06
N GLY A 231 16.06 -8.55 -5.94
CA GLY A 231 15.95 -7.14 -5.57
C GLY A 231 14.91 -6.95 -4.48
N GLY A 232 13.67 -7.42 -4.71
CA GLY A 232 12.58 -7.36 -3.75
C GLY A 232 12.95 -7.94 -2.38
N ALA A 233 13.59 -9.11 -2.31
CA ALA A 233 14.01 -9.70 -1.04
C ALA A 233 15.11 -8.89 -0.32
N CYS A 234 16.11 -8.38 -1.05
CA CYS A 234 17.16 -7.52 -0.46
C CYS A 234 16.62 -6.17 0.01
N GLY A 235 15.75 -5.54 -0.79
CA GLY A 235 15.09 -4.28 -0.44
C GLY A 235 14.15 -4.45 0.75
N ILE A 236 13.34 -5.52 0.75
CA ILE A 236 12.46 -5.87 1.87
C ILE A 236 13.27 -6.14 3.14
N GLY A 237 14.31 -6.98 3.05
CA GLY A 237 15.17 -7.29 4.18
C GLY A 237 15.87 -6.07 4.76
N GLY A 238 16.44 -5.21 3.90
CA GLY A 238 17.12 -3.99 4.31
C GLY A 238 16.19 -2.96 4.96
N LEU A 239 15.01 -2.73 4.38
CA LEU A 239 14.03 -1.78 4.93
C LEU A 239 13.45 -2.26 6.26
N VAL A 240 13.22 -3.58 6.40
CA VAL A 240 12.84 -4.19 7.67
C VAL A 240 13.91 -3.93 8.73
N LEU A 241 15.18 -4.27 8.44
CA LEU A 241 16.30 -4.09 9.37
C LEU A 241 16.48 -2.64 9.84
N VAL A 242 16.42 -1.67 8.92
CA VAL A 242 16.54 -0.24 9.26
C VAL A 242 15.39 0.19 10.18
N ASN A 243 14.18 -0.26 9.91
CA ASN A 243 13.02 0.12 10.72
C ASN A 243 13.05 -0.54 12.11
N ILE A 244 13.52 -1.79 12.24
CA ILE A 244 13.76 -2.42 13.55
C ILE A 244 14.74 -1.57 14.35
N ALA A 245 15.85 -1.14 13.74
CA ALA A 245 16.84 -0.28 14.38
C ALA A 245 16.22 1.05 14.83
N TRP A 246 15.42 1.68 13.96
CA TRP A 246 14.78 2.97 14.25
C TRP A 246 13.71 2.88 15.33
N ASN A 247 12.94 1.79 15.37
CA ASN A 247 11.92 1.60 16.39
C ASN A 247 12.53 1.27 17.75
N GLN A 248 13.66 0.54 17.79
CA GLN A 248 14.36 0.18 19.02
C GLN A 248 15.27 1.29 19.58
N ALA A 249 15.76 2.20 18.73
CA ALA A 249 16.68 3.27 19.13
C ALA A 249 16.18 4.21 20.26
N PRO A 250 14.89 4.62 20.31
CA PRO A 250 14.37 5.47 21.38
C PRO A 250 14.21 4.75 22.72
N ILE A 251 14.05 3.42 22.72
CA ILE A 251 13.75 2.62 23.92
C ILE A 251 15.04 2.10 24.58
N LEU A 252 15.93 1.47 23.80
CA LEU A 252 17.20 0.92 24.30
C LEU A 252 18.29 1.98 24.42
N GLY A 253 18.06 3.15 23.81
CA GLY A 253 19.05 4.22 23.69
C GLY A 253 20.10 3.93 22.61
N TRP A 254 20.68 4.99 22.06
CA TRP A 254 21.76 4.94 21.07
C TRP A 254 23.09 4.37 21.60
N SER A 255 23.08 3.74 22.78
CA SER A 255 24.25 3.19 23.44
C SER A 255 24.37 1.69 23.26
N GLU A 256 23.28 1.01 22.88
CA GLU A 256 23.28 -0.44 22.66
C GLU A 256 23.86 -0.82 21.28
N PRO A 257 24.89 -1.68 21.21
CA PRO A 257 25.55 -2.08 19.96
C PRO A 257 24.60 -2.71 18.93
N TYR A 258 23.53 -3.36 19.39
CA TYR A 258 22.55 -4.03 18.55
C TYR A 258 21.84 -3.07 17.58
N VAL A 259 21.55 -1.83 18.02
CA VAL A 259 20.90 -0.80 17.19
C VAL A 259 21.80 -0.38 16.03
N TYR A 260 23.10 -0.17 16.28
CA TYR A 260 24.06 0.18 15.23
C TYR A 260 24.29 -0.97 14.26
N VAL A 261 24.40 -2.20 14.75
CA VAL A 261 24.60 -3.37 13.89
C VAL A 261 23.41 -3.56 12.96
N LEU A 262 22.17 -3.47 13.45
CA LEU A 262 20.98 -3.53 12.62
C LEU A 262 20.90 -2.39 11.60
N LEU A 263 21.25 -1.16 12.01
CA LEU A 263 21.24 0.01 11.13
C LEU A 263 22.28 -0.13 10.02
N ILE A 264 23.50 -0.54 10.36
CA ILE A 264 24.60 -0.73 9.40
C ILE A 264 24.26 -1.87 8.44
N ILE A 265 23.78 -3.01 8.93
CA ILE A 265 23.36 -4.13 8.08
C ILE A 265 22.17 -3.72 7.20
N GLY A 266 21.19 -2.99 7.74
CA GLY A 266 20.06 -2.48 6.97
C GLY A 266 20.48 -1.54 5.84
N ILE A 267 21.35 -0.57 6.14
CA ILE A 267 21.93 0.35 5.14
C ILE A 267 22.74 -0.42 4.10
N LEU A 268 23.53 -1.42 4.51
CA LEU A 268 24.31 -2.26 3.60
C LEU A 268 23.41 -3.14 2.72
N SER A 269 22.31 -3.67 3.25
CA SER A 269 21.32 -4.43 2.46
C SER A 269 20.57 -3.54 1.48
N ILE A 270 20.25 -2.29 1.86
CA ILE A 270 19.67 -1.30 0.93
C ILE A 270 20.70 -0.90 -0.14
N ALA A 271 21.96 -0.69 0.24
CA ALA A 271 23.04 -0.39 -0.72
C ALA A 271 23.30 -1.57 -1.66
N ALA A 272 23.23 -2.81 -1.15
CA ALA A 272 23.31 -4.03 -1.95
C ALA A 272 22.09 -4.17 -2.88
N PHE A 273 20.89 -3.81 -2.43
CA PHE A 273 19.70 -3.72 -3.26
C PHE A 273 19.92 -2.74 -4.42
N PHE A 274 20.35 -1.51 -4.14
CA PHE A 274 20.69 -0.56 -5.19
C PHE A 274 21.78 -1.11 -6.12
N HIS A 275 22.81 -1.78 -5.60
CA HIS A 275 23.88 -2.34 -6.42
C HIS A 275 23.40 -3.48 -7.34
N VAL A 276 22.49 -4.33 -6.86
CA VAL A 276 21.85 -5.40 -7.65
C VAL A 276 20.90 -4.81 -8.69
N GLU A 277 20.09 -3.82 -8.30
CA GLU A 277 19.19 -3.06 -9.18
C GLU A 277 19.97 -2.34 -10.30
N PHE A 278 21.14 -1.75 -9.98
CA PHE A 278 21.98 -1.01 -10.94
C PHE A 278 22.81 -1.89 -11.87
N ARG A 279 23.19 -3.12 -11.46
CA ARG A 279 24.10 -3.98 -12.25
C ARG A 279 23.45 -5.21 -12.90
N VAL A 280 22.32 -5.70 -12.40
CA VAL A 280 21.83 -7.06 -12.75
C VAL A 280 20.41 -7.05 -13.32
N ALA A 281 19.56 -6.07 -13.02
CA ALA A 281 18.17 -6.07 -13.46
C ALA A 281 18.00 -5.63 -14.93
N GLU A 282 17.48 -6.51 -15.79
CA GLU A 282 17.07 -6.20 -17.18
C GLU A 282 15.81 -5.30 -17.23
N HIS A 283 15.04 -5.18 -16.14
CA HIS A 283 13.84 -4.37 -16.02
C HIS A 283 13.76 -3.64 -14.65
N PRO A 284 14.36 -2.44 -14.51
CA PRO A 284 14.45 -1.74 -13.22
C PRO A 284 13.07 -1.31 -12.68
N LEU A 285 12.88 -1.43 -11.35
CA LEU A 285 11.71 -0.96 -10.60
C LEU A 285 11.66 0.58 -10.52
N ILE A 286 12.82 1.22 -10.64
CA ILE A 286 12.95 2.67 -10.69
C ILE A 286 13.28 3.05 -12.13
N PRO A 287 12.32 3.55 -12.93
CA PRO A 287 12.62 4.12 -14.22
C PRO A 287 13.37 5.44 -14.02
N PHE A 288 14.70 5.37 -13.89
CA PHE A 288 15.58 6.54 -13.75
C PHE A 288 15.52 7.50 -14.95
N HIS A 289 14.90 7.07 -16.05
CA HIS A 289 14.57 7.89 -17.22
C HIS A 289 13.35 8.80 -17.00
N ALA A 290 12.54 8.57 -15.96
CA ALA A 290 11.45 9.46 -15.53
C ALA A 290 11.88 10.49 -14.47
N PHE A 291 13.07 10.34 -13.89
CA PHE A 291 13.71 11.35 -13.04
C PHE A 291 14.29 12.48 -13.91
N SER A 292 13.42 13.24 -14.57
CA SER A 292 13.81 14.53 -15.16
C SER A 292 13.95 15.56 -14.04
N ARG A 293 14.86 16.52 -14.23
CA ARG A 293 15.10 17.63 -13.28
C ARG A 293 13.81 18.37 -12.90
N ASP A 294 12.79 18.34 -13.76
CA ASP A 294 11.48 18.95 -13.51
C ASP A 294 10.68 18.25 -12.40
N VAL A 295 10.81 16.92 -12.25
CA VAL A 295 10.10 16.14 -11.21
C VAL A 295 10.73 16.37 -9.83
N LEU A 296 12.04 16.62 -9.79
CA LEU A 296 12.77 16.92 -8.56
C LEU A 296 12.39 18.30 -7.99
N VAL A 297 12.03 19.26 -8.84
CA VAL A 297 11.62 20.62 -8.43
C VAL A 297 10.17 20.65 -7.91
N VAL A 298 9.33 19.69 -8.30
CA VAL A 298 7.94 19.61 -7.82
C VAL A 298 7.81 18.84 -6.49
N LEU A 299 8.79 17.99 -6.16
CA LEU A 299 8.81 17.16 -4.95
C LEU A 299 9.62 17.76 -3.78
N GLY A 300 10.36 18.86 -4.00
CA GLY A 300 11.06 19.62 -2.96
C GLY A 300 10.31 20.89 -2.59
#